data_AF-A0A3N5SZE9-F1
#
_entry.id   AF-A0A3N5SZE9-F1
#
_cell.length_a   1.000
_cell.length_b   1.000
_cell.length_c   1.000
_cell.angle_alpha   90.00
_cell.angle_beta   90.00
_cell.angle_gamma   90.00
#
_symmetry.space_group_name_H-M   'P 1'
#
loop_
_entity.id
_entity.type
_entity.pdbx_description
1 polymer ?
#
loop_
_entity_poly.entity_id
_entity_poly.type
_entity_poly.pdbx_seq_one_letter_code
_entity_poly.pdbx_strand_id
1 'polypeptide(L)' 'EKCKRCGLCQKACPVEAITWEKKQPALINSEKCIKCRSCIQACKFWAIE' A
#
# COMPACT_ATOMS: atom_id res chain seq x y z
N GLU A 1 9.79 9.07 4.04
CA GLU A 1 10.40 9.56 2.78
C GLU A 1 10.57 8.51 1.65
N LYS A 2 10.61 7.20 1.93
CA LYS A 2 10.77 6.15 0.89
C LYS A 2 9.57 6.02 -0.06
N CYS A 3 8.35 6.37 0.38
CA CYS A 3 7.14 6.19 -0.43
C CYS A 3 7.06 7.22 -1.56
N LYS A 4 7.26 6.78 -2.80
CA LYS A 4 7.09 7.60 -4.02
C LYS A 4 5.63 7.87 -4.39
N ARG A 5 4.66 7.44 -3.57
CA ARG A 5 3.21 7.62 -3.80
C ARG A 5 2.79 7.11 -5.18
N CYS A 6 3.35 5.97 -5.59
CA CYS A 6 3.15 5.39 -6.91
C CYS A 6 1.83 4.62 -7.07
N GLY A 7 1.10 4.34 -5.98
CA GLY A 7 -0.17 3.61 -6.01
C GLY A 7 -0.06 2.09 -6.27
N LEU A 8 1.14 1.55 -6.46
CA LEU A 8 1.34 0.10 -6.69
C LEU A 8 0.83 -0.77 -5.54
N CYS A 9 0.95 -0.29 -4.30
CA CYS A 9 0.46 -1.00 -3.12
C CYS A 9 -1.07 -1.18 -3.14
N GLN A 10 -1.83 -0.20 -3.62
CA GLN A 10 -3.28 -0.31 -3.79
C GLN A 10 -3.63 -1.42 -4.78
N LYS A 11 -3.01 -1.39 -5.98
CA LYS A 11 -3.25 -2.42 -7.02
C LYS A 11 -2.86 -3.83 -6.57
N ALA A 12 -1.84 -3.94 -5.72
CA ALA A 12 -1.40 -5.23 -5.20
C ALA A 12 -2.26 -5.74 -4.04
N CYS A 13 -3.12 -4.90 -3.47
CA CYS A 13 -3.96 -5.31 -2.35
C CYS A 13 -5.17 -6.10 -2.88
N PRO A 14 -5.29 -7.41 -2.58
CA PRO A 14 -6.38 -8.24 -3.10
C PRO A 14 -7.74 -7.90 -2.49
N VAL A 15 -7.73 -7.23 -1.34
CA VAL A 15 -8.92 -6.81 -0.56
C VAL A 15 -9.16 -5.31 -0.64
N GLU A 16 -8.41 -4.61 -1.50
CA GLU A 16 -8.49 -3.16 -1.68
C GLU A 16 -8.47 -2.37 -0.34
N ALA A 17 -7.72 -2.90 0.63
CA ALA A 17 -7.60 -2.30 1.97
C ALA A 17 -6.68 -1.07 1.99
N ILE A 18 -6.18 -0.62 0.84
CA ILE A 18 -5.23 0.47 0.74
C ILE A 18 -5.84 1.60 -0.06
N THR A 19 -6.05 2.74 0.60
CA THR A 19 -6.52 3.96 -0.03
C THR A 19 -5.31 4.74 -0.51
N TRP A 20 -5.25 5.03 -1.82
CA TRP A 20 -4.21 5.87 -2.40
C TRP A 20 -4.83 7.15 -2.95
N GLU A 21 -4.28 8.31 -2.55
CA GLU A 21 -4.68 9.62 -3.03
C GLU A 21 -3.50 10.37 -3.66
N LYS A 22 -3.80 11.23 -4.64
CA LYS A 22 -2.78 12.05 -5.31
C LYS A 22 -2.05 12.91 -4.26
N LYS A 23 -0.72 12.85 -4.29
CA LYS A 23 0.20 13.53 -3.36
C LYS A 23 0.13 13.09 -1.90
N GLN A 24 -0.72 12.12 -1.54
CA GLN A 24 -0.79 11.57 -0.18
C GLN A 24 -0.06 10.21 -0.07
N PRO A 25 0.46 9.85 1.12
CA PRO A 25 0.90 8.48 1.38
C PRO A 25 -0.28 7.51 1.26
N ALA A 26 0.01 6.26 0.91
CA ALA A 26 -1.02 5.23 0.89
C ALA A 26 -1.47 4.93 2.32
N LEU A 27 -2.78 5.01 2.58
CA LEU A 27 -3.40 4.71 3.85
C LEU A 27 -3.84 3.25 3.86
N ILE A 28 -3.33 2.48 4.82
CA ILE A 28 -3.70 1.07 4.98
C ILE A 28 -4.82 0.99 6.01
N ASN A 29 -5.96 0.44 5.61
CA ASN A 29 -7.06 0.16 6.50
C ASN A 29 -6.84 -1.21 7.16
N SER A 30 -6.41 -1.20 8.42
CA SER A 30 -6.14 -2.39 9.22
C SER A 30 -7.37 -3.27 9.44
N GLU A 31 -8.59 -2.73 9.34
CA GLU A 31 -9.83 -3.49 9.50
C GLU A 31 -10.10 -4.39 8.28
N LYS A 32 -9.78 -3.90 7.08
CA LYS A 32 -9.86 -4.70 5.85
C LYS A 32 -8.59 -5.49 5.56
N CYS A 33 -7.48 -5.16 6.21
CA CYS A 33 -6.18 -5.77 5.95
C CYS A 33 -6.11 -7.20 6.52
N ILE A 34 -6.08 -8.18 5.62
CA ILE A 34 -5.90 -9.60 5.97
C ILE A 34 -4.43 -10.00 6.24
N LYS A 35 -3.52 -9.01 6.35
CA LYS A 35 -2.07 -9.22 6.56
C LYS A 35 -1.41 -10.15 5.50
N CYS A 36 -1.89 -10.10 4.26
CA CYS A 36 -1.35 -10.90 3.15
C CYS A 36 0.06 -10.48 2.70
N ARG A 37 0.56 -9.32 3.16
CA ARG A 37 1.88 -8.74 2.81
C ARG A 37 2.11 -8.46 1.31
N SER A 38 1.08 -8.55 0.47
CA SER A 38 1.17 -8.28 -0.97
C SER A 38 1.60 -6.84 -1.27
N CYS A 39 1.17 -5.88 -0.45
CA CYS A 39 1.58 -4.48 -0.59
C CYS A 39 3.08 -4.27 -0.36
N ILE A 40 3.69 -5.02 0.57
CA ILE A 40 5.13 -4.98 0.86
C ILE A 40 5.90 -5.55 -0.34
N GLN A 41 5.48 -6.71 -0.86
CA GLN A 41 6.12 -7.32 -2.03
C GLN A 41 6.00 -6.45 -3.30
N ALA A 42 4.88 -5.77 -3.49
CA ALA A 42 4.69 -4.86 -4.62
C ALA A 42 5.47 -3.55 -4.46
N CYS A 43 5.84 -3.18 -3.23
CA CYS A 43 6.59 -1.96 -2.98
C CYS A 43 8.07 -2.15 -3.33
N LYS A 44 8.47 -1.78 -4.55
CA LYS A 44 9.89 -1.79 -4.97
C LYS A 44 10.81 -0.93 -4.09
N PHE A 45 10.24 0.03 -3.36
CA PHE A 45 10.97 0.94 -2.48
C PHE A 45 10.98 0.50 -1.02
N TRP A 46 10.33 -0.63 -0.69
CA TRP A 46 10.23 -1.15 0.67
C TRP A 46 9.83 -0.04 1.65
N ALA A 47 8.87 0.78 1.22
CA ALA A 47 8.42 1.97 1.93
C ALA A 47 7.28 1.68 2.91
N ILE A 48 6.88 0.42 3.01
CA ILE A 48 5.81 -0.08 3.87
C ILE A 48 6.52 -0.99 4.88
N GLU A 49 6.48 -0.60 6.15
CA GLU A 49 7.00 -1.33 7.31
C GLU A 49 5.85 -1.78 8.21
#